data_AF-A0A6C0APX9-F1
#
_entry.id   AF-A0A6C0APX9-F1
#
_cell.length_a   1.000
_cell.length_b   1.000
_cell.length_c   1.000
_cell.angle_alpha   90.00
_cell.angle_beta   90.00
_cell.angle_gamma   90.00
#
_symmetry.space_group_name_H-M   'P 1'
#
loop_
_entity.id
_entity.type
_entity.pdbx_description
1 polymer ?
#
loop_
_entity_poly.entity_id
_entity_poly.type
_entity_poly.pdbx_seq_one_letter_code
_entity_poly.pdbx_strand_id
1 'polypeptide(L)'
;MDALKQLSNYKDLNNIPYILFGALVIDLVVIAMTKSSLLGTSLKVWYDNFGLSAVIADTLILVLGILIAQYVYTEFFSKSSPIVFLVLIGVIQLVHDILFYKFAILGTPKGQNRVMDLFKTYAKELNGKILGGDLAMILGSAGVAAAATTLSKPLFIFLSILAVYTVPYIIA
;
A
#
# COMPACT_ATOMS: atom_id res chain seq x y z
N MET A 1 5.14 19.58 4.05
CA MET A 1 6.40 19.50 3.27
C MET A 1 7.51 18.87 4.13
N ASP A 2 7.68 19.31 5.38
CA ASP A 2 8.72 18.78 6.28
C ASP A 2 8.49 17.32 6.72
N ALA A 3 7.23 16.92 6.94
CA ALA A 3 6.90 15.53 7.29
C ALA A 3 7.31 14.52 6.19
N LEU A 4 7.06 14.84 4.91
CA LEU A 4 7.50 14.00 3.79
C LEU A 4 9.03 13.97 3.67
N LYS A 5 9.71 15.07 4.02
CA LYS A 5 11.17 15.10 4.08
C LYS A 5 11.71 14.17 5.17
N GLN A 6 11.10 14.17 6.35
CA GLN A 6 11.43 13.23 7.42
C GLN A 6 11.22 11.79 6.97
N LEU A 7 10.06 11.50 6.36
CA LEU A 7 9.75 10.17 5.81
C LEU A 7 10.70 9.74 4.70
N SER A 8 11.37 10.63 3.98
CA SER A 8 12.20 10.23 2.84
C SER A 8 13.53 9.56 3.23
N ASN A 9 13.94 9.63 4.50
CA ASN A 9 15.21 9.11 4.99
C ASN A 9 15.09 7.68 5.52
N TYR A 10 15.66 6.69 4.82
CA TYR A 10 15.59 5.27 5.25
C TYR A 10 16.42 4.97 6.51
N LYS A 11 17.39 5.83 6.86
CA LYS A 11 18.22 5.66 8.06
C LYS A 11 17.45 5.97 9.34
N ASP A 12 16.33 6.67 9.25
CA ASP A 12 15.45 6.95 10.38
C ASP A 12 14.39 5.84 10.52
N LEU A 13 14.71 4.83 11.31
CA LEU A 13 13.83 3.69 11.57
C LEU A 13 12.55 4.08 12.33
N ASN A 14 12.50 5.27 12.93
CA ASN A 14 11.28 5.76 13.60
C ASN A 14 10.15 6.03 12.61
N ASN A 15 10.44 6.10 11.31
CA ASN A 15 9.45 6.29 10.26
C ASN A 15 8.62 5.02 9.97
N ILE A 16 9.17 3.83 10.25
CA ILE A 16 8.54 2.55 9.87
C ILE A 16 7.13 2.38 10.48
N PRO A 17 6.91 2.65 11.79
CA PRO A 17 5.57 2.56 12.35
C PRO A 17 4.56 3.50 11.68
N TYR A 18 4.96 4.72 11.29
CA TYR A 18 4.07 5.66 10.62
C TYR A 18 3.73 5.20 9.21
N ILE A 19 4.69 4.61 8.48
CA ILE A 19 4.46 4.04 7.15
C ILE A 19 3.50 2.85 7.24
N LEU A 20 3.70 1.94 8.20
CA LEU A 20 2.80 0.82 8.44
C LEU A 20 1.38 1.30 8.79
N PHE A 21 1.28 2.29 9.68
CA PHE A 21 0.00 2.91 10.01
C PHE A 21 -0.68 3.54 8.79
N GLY A 22 0.06 4.29 7.98
CA GLY A 22 -0.47 4.92 6.76
C GLY A 22 -0.93 3.92 5.71
N ALA A 23 -0.20 2.82 5.53
CA ALA A 23 -0.59 1.72 4.66
C ALA A 23 -1.89 1.06 5.15
N LEU A 24 -1.95 0.70 6.43
CA LEU A 24 -3.13 0.06 7.03
C LEU A 24 -4.37 0.94 6.95
N VAL A 25 -4.25 2.24 7.27
CA VAL A 25 -5.39 3.17 7.22
C VAL A 25 -5.95 3.29 5.80
N ILE A 26 -5.08 3.37 4.79
CA ILE A 26 -5.53 3.43 3.39
C ILE A 26 -6.18 2.12 2.96
N ASP A 27 -5.62 0.97 3.34
CA ASP A 27 -6.23 -0.32 3.04
C ASP A 27 -7.62 -0.44 3.70
N LEU A 28 -7.77 -0.02 4.96
CA LEU A 28 -9.08 0.04 5.64
C LEU A 28 -10.10 0.92 4.90
N VAL A 29 -9.68 2.06 4.35
CA VAL A 29 -10.53 2.92 3.53
C VAL A 29 -10.95 2.18 2.25
N VAL A 30 -10.03 1.50 1.58
CA VAL A 30 -10.30 0.73 0.36
C VAL A 30 -11.25 -0.44 0.64
N ILE A 31 -11.09 -1.16 1.74
CA ILE A 31 -12.02 -2.24 2.12
C ILE A 31 -13.41 -1.67 2.40
N ALA A 32 -13.51 -0.56 3.12
CA ALA A 32 -14.79 0.09 3.40
C ALA A 32 -15.49 0.57 2.11
N MET A 33 -14.74 1.14 1.17
CA MET A 33 -15.25 1.52 -0.15
C MET A 33 -15.66 0.30 -1.00
N THR A 34 -14.94 -0.80 -0.86
CA THR A 34 -15.28 -2.07 -1.52
C THR A 34 -16.60 -2.64 -0.99
N LYS A 35 -16.80 -2.63 0.34
CA LYS A 35 -18.04 -3.10 0.96
C LYS A 35 -19.26 -2.24 0.62
N SER A 36 -19.07 -0.93 0.40
CA SER A 36 -20.12 -0.03 -0.11
C SER A 36 -20.35 -0.15 -1.63
N SER A 37 -19.74 -1.15 -2.29
CA SER A 37 -19.84 -1.43 -3.73
C SER A 37 -19.33 -0.31 -4.65
N LEU A 38 -18.45 0.57 -4.14
CA LEU A 38 -17.88 1.68 -4.90
C LEU A 38 -16.69 1.28 -5.80
N LEU A 39 -16.02 0.15 -5.50
CA LEU A 39 -14.75 -0.24 -6.13
C LEU A 39 -14.81 -1.54 -6.96
N GLY A 40 -16.02 -2.01 -7.29
CA GLY A 40 -16.24 -3.16 -8.17
C GLY A 40 -16.20 -4.53 -7.47
N THR A 41 -16.56 -5.57 -8.22
CA THR A 41 -16.77 -6.93 -7.68
C THR A 41 -15.47 -7.69 -7.42
N SER A 42 -14.40 -7.38 -8.15
CA SER A 42 -13.11 -8.07 -8.02
C SER A 42 -12.49 -7.83 -6.63
N LEU A 43 -12.47 -6.59 -6.13
CA LEU A 43 -11.98 -6.34 -4.76
C LEU A 43 -12.84 -7.02 -3.69
N LYS A 44 -14.16 -7.11 -3.90
CA LYS A 44 -15.04 -7.84 -2.98
C LYS A 44 -14.66 -9.32 -2.90
N VAL A 45 -14.46 -9.96 -4.04
CA VAL A 45 -14.05 -11.38 -4.12
C VAL A 45 -12.65 -11.60 -3.52
N TRP A 46 -11.78 -10.59 -3.56
CA TRP A 46 -10.45 -10.65 -2.92
C TRP A 46 -10.57 -10.76 -1.40
N TYR A 47 -11.24 -9.81 -0.77
CA TYR A 47 -11.41 -9.81 0.68
C TYR A 47 -12.31 -10.96 1.18
N ASP A 48 -13.34 -11.35 0.43
CA ASP A 48 -14.21 -12.49 0.78
C ASP A 48 -13.44 -13.82 0.78
N ASN A 49 -12.50 -14.02 -0.14
CA ASN A 49 -11.78 -15.30 -0.27
C ASN A 49 -10.54 -15.40 0.64
N PHE A 50 -9.86 -14.29 0.90
CA PHE A 50 -8.55 -14.30 1.57
C PHE A 50 -8.55 -13.59 2.92
N GLY A 51 -9.60 -12.83 3.24
CA GLY A 51 -9.81 -12.20 4.55
C GLY A 51 -8.58 -11.45 5.05
N LEU A 52 -8.12 -11.82 6.24
CA LEU A 52 -6.93 -11.20 6.85
C LEU A 52 -5.66 -11.35 6.01
N SER A 53 -5.51 -12.43 5.23
CA SER A 53 -4.34 -12.61 4.36
C SER A 53 -4.29 -11.56 3.25
N ALA A 54 -5.46 -11.15 2.76
CA ALA A 54 -5.60 -10.09 1.77
C ALA A 54 -5.11 -8.75 2.36
N VAL A 55 -5.59 -8.40 3.55
CA VAL A 55 -5.20 -7.16 4.26
C VAL A 55 -3.72 -7.12 4.59
N ILE A 56 -3.13 -8.24 5.02
CA ILE A 56 -1.69 -8.32 5.26
C ILE A 56 -0.91 -8.11 3.97
N ALA A 57 -1.33 -8.75 2.87
CA ALA A 57 -0.66 -8.59 1.57
C ALA A 57 -0.72 -7.15 1.07
N ASP A 58 -1.92 -6.55 1.06
CA ASP A 58 -2.17 -5.20 0.55
C ASP A 58 -1.48 -4.14 1.43
N THR A 59 -1.51 -4.29 2.76
CA THR A 59 -0.80 -3.39 3.67
C THR A 59 0.72 -3.50 3.49
N LEU A 60 1.28 -4.72 3.49
CA LEU A 60 2.74 -4.89 3.45
C LEU A 60 3.36 -4.52 2.11
N ILE A 61 2.65 -4.70 0.99
CA ILE A 61 3.19 -4.32 -0.31
C ILE A 61 3.33 -2.80 -0.45
N LEU A 62 2.40 -2.03 0.11
CA LEU A 62 2.48 -0.57 0.18
C LEU A 62 3.66 -0.13 1.05
N VAL A 63 3.85 -0.78 2.21
CA VAL A 63 5.00 -0.53 3.08
C VAL A 63 6.30 -0.79 2.32
N LEU A 64 6.44 -1.95 1.67
CA LEU A 64 7.63 -2.31 0.90
C LEU A 64 7.93 -1.30 -0.21
N GLY A 65 6.92 -0.87 -0.96
CA GLY A 65 7.08 0.15 -2.01
C GLY A 65 7.65 1.46 -1.47
N ILE A 66 7.13 1.94 -0.32
CA ILE A 66 7.63 3.15 0.32
C ILE A 66 9.05 2.96 0.87
N LEU A 67 9.37 1.82 1.49
CA LEU A 67 10.72 1.55 2.01
C LEU A 67 11.78 1.48 0.90
N ILE A 68 11.45 0.86 -0.23
CA ILE A 68 12.34 0.84 -1.41
C ILE A 68 12.53 2.28 -1.91
N ALA A 69 11.47 3.09 -1.93
CA ALA A 69 11.57 4.49 -2.30
C ALA A 69 12.45 5.29 -1.34
N GLN A 70 12.35 5.07 -0.02
CA GLN A 70 13.22 5.72 0.96
C GLN A 70 14.70 5.39 0.70
N TYR A 71 15.00 4.12 0.45
CA TYR A 71 16.36 3.66 0.17
C TYR A 71 16.92 4.33 -1.08
N VAL A 72 16.21 4.21 -2.20
CA VAL A 72 16.64 4.78 -3.49
C VAL A 72 16.75 6.31 -3.39
N TYR A 73 15.79 6.96 -2.73
CA TYR A 73 15.82 8.41 -2.55
C TYR A 73 17.04 8.86 -1.76
N THR A 74 17.31 8.23 -0.61
CA THR A 74 18.39 8.64 0.28
C THR A 74 19.77 8.41 -0.33
N GLU A 75 19.96 7.32 -1.07
CA GLU A 75 21.27 6.95 -1.62
C GLU A 75 21.59 7.68 -2.94
N PHE A 76 20.57 7.98 -3.76
CA PHE A 76 20.78 8.53 -5.10
C PHE A 76 20.36 9.99 -5.28
N PHE A 77 19.60 10.57 -4.34
CA PHE A 77 19.13 11.96 -4.43
C PHE A 77 19.71 12.82 -3.31
N SER A 78 20.61 13.73 -3.68
CA SER A 78 21.31 14.62 -2.74
C SER A 78 20.52 15.87 -2.35
N LYS A 79 19.44 16.20 -3.08
CA LYS A 79 18.56 17.36 -2.79
C LYS A 79 17.25 16.88 -2.18
N SER A 80 16.91 17.40 -1.00
CA SER A 80 15.63 17.13 -0.34
C SER A 80 14.46 17.84 -1.03
N SER A 81 13.89 17.22 -2.07
CA SER A 81 12.61 17.61 -2.65
C SER A 81 11.53 16.56 -2.33
N PRO A 82 10.56 16.87 -1.44
CA PRO A 82 9.46 15.97 -1.13
C PRO A 82 8.63 15.55 -2.35
N ILE A 83 8.56 16.40 -3.38
CA ILE A 83 7.89 16.08 -4.64
C ILE A 83 8.65 14.98 -5.39
N VAL A 84 9.98 15.05 -5.41
CA VAL A 84 10.81 14.00 -6.04
C VAL A 84 10.62 12.67 -5.31
N PHE A 85 10.50 12.69 -3.97
CA PHE A 85 10.21 11.49 -3.20
C PHE A 85 8.85 10.86 -3.56
N LEU A 86 7.78 11.67 -3.66
CA LEU A 86 6.46 11.17 -4.07
C LEU A 86 6.45 10.62 -5.50
N VAL A 87 7.12 11.29 -6.43
CA VAL A 87 7.27 10.80 -7.82
C VAL A 87 8.02 9.47 -7.82
N LEU A 88 9.08 9.33 -7.01
CA LEU A 88 9.85 8.10 -6.92
C LEU A 88 9.02 6.94 -6.36
N ILE A 89 8.21 7.17 -5.33
CA ILE A 89 7.25 6.19 -4.81
C ILE A 89 6.34 5.68 -5.94
N GLY A 90 5.77 6.60 -6.71
CA GLY A 90 4.90 6.24 -7.83
C GLY A 90 5.61 5.45 -8.94
N VAL A 91 6.84 5.84 -9.28
CA VAL A 91 7.65 5.10 -10.26
C VAL A 91 7.97 3.69 -9.77
N ILE A 92 8.35 3.54 -8.51
CA ILE A 92 8.64 2.23 -7.91
C ILE A 92 7.40 1.35 -7.90
N GLN A 93 6.23 1.90 -7.56
CA GLN A 93 4.96 1.19 -7.62
C GLN A 93 4.66 0.67 -9.02
N LEU A 94 4.74 1.53 -10.04
CA LEU A 94 4.45 1.13 -11.41
C LEU A 94 5.43 0.07 -11.92
N VAL A 95 6.72 0.21 -11.61
CA VAL A 95 7.73 -0.79 -11.96
C VAL A 95 7.44 -2.11 -11.25
N HIS A 96 7.16 -2.07 -9.95
CA HIS A 96 6.79 -3.23 -9.16
C HIS A 96 5.59 -3.96 -9.78
N ASP A 97 4.51 -3.26 -10.10
CA ASP A 97 3.27 -3.87 -10.61
C ASP A 97 3.49 -4.53 -11.98
N ILE A 98 4.28 -3.90 -12.85
CA ILE A 98 4.64 -4.48 -14.15
C ILE A 98 5.48 -5.75 -13.96
N LEU A 99 6.47 -5.73 -13.06
CA LEU A 99 7.32 -6.90 -12.78
C LEU A 99 6.52 -8.01 -12.11
N PHE A 100 5.69 -7.68 -11.11
CA PHE A 100 4.85 -8.62 -10.40
C PHE A 100 3.84 -9.28 -11.36
N TYR A 101 3.23 -8.51 -12.25
CA TYR A 101 2.35 -9.06 -13.28
C TYR A 101 3.07 -10.03 -14.21
N LYS A 102 4.21 -9.62 -14.78
CA LYS A 102 4.92 -10.43 -15.77
C LYS A 102 5.55 -11.68 -15.16
N PHE A 103 6.19 -11.56 -14.01
CA PHE A 103 7.01 -12.63 -13.44
C PHE A 103 6.26 -13.47 -12.40
N ALA A 104 5.46 -12.86 -11.53
CA ALA A 104 4.73 -13.59 -10.50
C ALA A 104 3.37 -14.09 -11.00
N ILE A 105 2.52 -13.18 -11.48
CA ILE A 105 1.14 -13.52 -11.88
C ILE A 105 1.15 -14.42 -13.11
N LEU A 106 1.79 -14.02 -14.21
CA LEU A 106 1.84 -14.82 -15.44
C LEU A 106 2.81 -16.00 -15.34
N GLY A 107 3.88 -15.87 -14.56
CA GLY A 107 4.89 -16.93 -14.40
C GLY A 107 4.43 -18.11 -13.55
N THR A 108 3.42 -17.94 -12.68
CA THR A 108 2.87 -19.03 -11.88
C THR A 108 1.87 -19.85 -12.71
N PRO A 109 2.03 -21.18 -12.89
CA PRO A 109 1.05 -22.01 -13.58
C PRO A 109 -0.33 -22.01 -12.90
N LYS A 110 -1.40 -22.17 -13.69
CA LYS A 110 -2.77 -22.19 -13.15
C LYS A 110 -2.98 -23.40 -12.24
N GLY A 111 -3.64 -23.20 -11.11
CA GLY A 111 -3.96 -24.25 -10.11
C GLY A 111 -2.90 -24.43 -9.02
N GLN A 112 -1.74 -23.76 -9.12
CA GLN A 112 -0.68 -23.87 -8.10
C GLN A 112 -0.85 -22.89 -6.93
N ASN A 113 -1.44 -21.72 -7.18
CA ASN A 113 -1.62 -20.70 -6.16
C ASN A 113 -2.94 -19.95 -6.39
N ARG A 114 -3.84 -20.02 -5.41
CA ARG A 114 -5.19 -19.42 -5.48
C ARG A 114 -5.16 -17.91 -5.62
N VAL A 115 -4.20 -17.22 -4.99
CA VAL A 115 -4.03 -15.76 -5.12
C VAL A 115 -3.65 -15.41 -6.55
N MET A 116 -2.63 -16.09 -7.10
CA MET A 116 -2.14 -15.82 -8.46
C MET A 116 -3.21 -16.13 -9.51
N ASP A 117 -4.00 -17.19 -9.30
CA ASP A 117 -5.10 -17.55 -10.19
C ASP A 117 -6.22 -16.50 -10.19
N LEU A 118 -6.49 -15.91 -9.03
CA LEU A 118 -7.44 -14.81 -8.93
C LEU A 118 -6.91 -13.55 -9.63
N PHE A 119 -5.64 -13.19 -9.41
CA PHE A 119 -5.02 -12.03 -10.06
C PHE A 119 -4.96 -12.16 -11.59
N LYS A 120 -4.74 -13.37 -12.14
CA LYS A 120 -4.87 -13.60 -13.59
C LYS A 120 -6.27 -13.32 -14.12
N THR A 121 -7.30 -13.56 -13.31
CA THR A 121 -8.69 -13.28 -13.66
C THR A 121 -8.92 -11.77 -13.64
N TYR A 122 -8.51 -11.09 -12.57
CA TYR A 122 -8.69 -9.64 -12.42
C TYR A 122 -7.95 -8.81 -13.46
N ALA A 123 -6.74 -9.23 -13.84
CA ALA A 123 -5.96 -8.55 -14.86
C ALA A 123 -6.67 -8.53 -16.23
N LYS A 124 -7.57 -9.49 -16.51
CA LYS A 124 -8.39 -9.50 -17.73
C LYS A 124 -9.62 -8.58 -17.63
N GLU A 125 -10.12 -8.37 -16.42
CA GLU A 125 -11.35 -7.60 -16.16
C GLU A 125 -11.09 -6.10 -16.07
N LEU A 126 -10.04 -5.69 -15.36
CA LEU A 126 -9.88 -4.29 -14.91
C LEU A 126 -9.00 -3.42 -15.82
N ASN A 127 -8.48 -3.95 -16.95
CA ASN A 127 -7.77 -3.22 -18.01
C ASN A 127 -7.03 -1.95 -17.55
N GLY A 128 -5.77 -2.06 -17.10
CA GLY A 128 -4.91 -0.92 -16.76
C GLY A 128 -5.38 0.01 -15.62
N LYS A 129 -6.66 0.01 -15.24
CA LYS A 129 -7.22 0.83 -14.14
C LYS A 129 -6.65 0.44 -12.78
N ILE A 130 -6.21 -0.82 -12.65
CA ILE A 130 -5.49 -1.34 -11.47
C ILE A 130 -4.30 -0.44 -11.13
N LEU A 131 -3.47 -0.09 -12.12
CA LEU A 131 -2.28 0.74 -11.92
C LEU A 131 -2.61 2.11 -11.32
N GLY A 132 -3.75 2.70 -11.71
CA GLY A 132 -4.21 3.98 -11.15
C GLY A 132 -4.68 3.86 -9.70
N GLY A 133 -5.38 2.76 -9.37
CA GLY A 133 -5.80 2.44 -8.01
C GLY A 133 -4.61 2.24 -7.08
N ASP A 134 -3.67 1.39 -7.47
CA ASP A 134 -2.50 1.05 -6.67
C ASP A 134 -1.59 2.28 -6.46
N LEU A 135 -1.43 3.11 -7.48
CA LEU A 135 -0.74 4.39 -7.37
C LEU A 135 -1.42 5.34 -6.38
N ALA A 136 -2.76 5.43 -6.41
CA ALA A 136 -3.50 6.25 -5.46
C ALA A 136 -3.36 5.72 -4.02
N MET A 137 -3.37 4.40 -3.85
CA MET A 137 -3.19 3.76 -2.54
C MET A 137 -1.82 4.08 -1.96
N ILE A 138 -0.72 3.82 -2.68
CA ILE A 138 0.62 4.04 -2.12
C ILE A 138 0.92 5.52 -1.84
N LEU A 139 0.47 6.43 -2.72
CA LEU A 139 0.62 7.87 -2.49
C LEU A 139 -0.24 8.34 -1.32
N GLY A 140 -1.46 7.80 -1.19
CA GLY A 140 -2.31 8.00 -0.02
C GLY A 140 -1.63 7.53 1.25
N SER A 141 -0.98 6.36 1.23
CA SER A 141 -0.31 5.78 2.40
C SER A 141 0.88 6.63 2.84
N ALA A 142 1.67 7.11 1.89
CA ALA A 142 2.74 8.08 2.16
C ALA A 142 2.19 9.39 2.74
N GLY A 143 1.05 9.88 2.25
CA GLY A 143 0.38 11.07 2.76
C GLY A 143 -0.12 10.90 4.19
N VAL A 144 -0.81 9.79 4.50
CA VAL A 144 -1.29 9.48 5.85
C VAL A 144 -0.11 9.26 6.80
N ALA A 145 0.93 8.55 6.38
CA ALA A 145 2.16 8.41 7.15
C ALA A 145 2.76 9.78 7.51
N ALA A 146 2.80 10.71 6.55
CA ALA A 146 3.34 12.06 6.77
C ALA A 146 2.48 12.87 7.73
N ALA A 147 1.15 12.72 7.67
CA ALA A 147 0.27 13.33 8.65
C ALA A 147 0.51 12.72 10.05
N ALA A 148 0.69 11.40 10.12
CA ALA A 148 0.89 10.68 11.37
C ALA A 148 2.16 11.10 12.12
N THR A 149 3.23 11.52 11.42
CA THR A 149 4.45 12.03 12.09
C THR A 149 4.24 13.33 12.87
N THR A 150 3.14 14.06 12.61
CA THR A 150 2.80 15.29 13.32
C THR A 150 1.93 15.06 14.56
N LEU A 151 1.48 13.83 14.80
CA LEU A 151 0.66 13.47 15.95
C LEU A 151 1.50 13.35 17.22
N SER A 152 0.86 13.55 18.37
CA SER A 152 1.47 13.18 19.65
C SER A 152 1.62 11.66 19.74
N LYS A 153 2.69 11.18 20.39
CA LYS A 153 2.93 9.74 20.54
C LYS A 153 1.73 8.98 21.16
N PRO A 154 1.06 9.48 22.22
CA PRO A 154 -0.12 8.79 22.77
C PRO A 154 -1.26 8.66 21.75
N LEU A 155 -1.52 9.73 20.98
CA LEU A 155 -2.57 9.72 19.96
C LEU A 155 -2.23 8.77 18.81
N PHE A 156 -0.99 8.78 18.33
CA PHE A 156 -0.53 7.87 17.29
C PHE A 156 -0.68 6.40 17.71
N ILE A 157 -0.26 6.05 18.93
CA ILE A 157 -0.39 4.68 19.46
C ILE A 157 -1.87 4.28 19.55
N PHE A 158 -2.72 5.15 20.09
CA PHE A 158 -4.15 4.89 20.19
C PHE A 158 -4.78 4.63 18.81
N LEU A 159 -4.52 5.50 17.84
CA LEU A 159 -5.05 5.34 16.48
C LEU A 159 -4.50 4.10 15.77
N SER A 160 -3.24 3.74 16.03
CA SER A 160 -2.63 2.53 15.46
C SER A 160 -3.30 1.26 15.98
N ILE A 161 -3.55 1.19 17.29
CA ILE A 161 -4.28 0.07 17.90
C ILE A 161 -5.71 0.03 17.39
N LEU A 162 -6.37 1.19 17.29
CA LEU A 162 -7.73 1.29 16.75
C LEU A 162 -7.80 0.79 15.30
N ALA A 163 -6.87 1.19 14.45
CA ALA A 163 -6.81 0.73 13.05
C ALA A 163 -6.70 -0.80 12.97
N VAL A 164 -5.78 -1.40 13.73
CA VAL A 164 -5.63 -2.87 13.77
C VAL A 164 -6.90 -3.54 14.31
N TYR A 165 -7.49 -2.98 15.37
CA TYR A 165 -8.72 -3.49 15.97
C TYR A 165 -9.91 -3.45 15.00
N THR A 166 -9.97 -2.46 14.10
CA THR A 166 -11.04 -2.33 13.11
C THR A 166 -11.00 -3.39 12.01
N VAL A 167 -9.82 -3.92 11.67
CA VAL A 167 -9.62 -4.93 10.61
C VAL A 167 -10.64 -6.08 10.64
N PRO A 168 -10.79 -6.85 11.75
CA PRO A 168 -11.73 -7.96 11.78
C PRO A 168 -13.19 -7.54 11.52
N TYR A 169 -13.60 -6.35 11.94
CA TYR A 169 -14.99 -5.87 11.80
C TYR A 169 -15.30 -5.37 10.39
N ILE A 170 -14.29 -4.87 9.67
CA ILE A 170 -14.45 -4.41 8.29
C ILE A 170 -14.29 -5.58 7.31
N ILE A 171 -13.57 -6.65 7.64
CA ILE A 171 -13.48 -7.83 6.77
C ILE A 171 -14.65 -8.80 6.99
N ALA A 172 -14.94 -9.19 8.24
CA ALA A 172 -15.98 -10.16 8.59
C ALA A 172 -17.39 -9.71 8.16
#